data_AF-A0A7Y5F0A6-F1
#
_entry.id   AF-A0A7Y5F0A6-F1
#
_cell.length_a   1.000
_cell.length_b   1.000
_cell.length_c   1.000
_cell.angle_alpha   90.00
_cell.angle_beta   90.00
_cell.angle_gamma   90.00
#
_symmetry.space_group_name_H-M   'P 1'
#
loop_
_entity.id
_entity.type
_entity.pdbx_description
1 polymer ?
#
loop_
_entity_poly.entity_id
_entity_poly.type
_entity_poly.pdbx_seq_one_letter_code
_entity_poly.pdbx_strand_id
1 'polypeptide(L)'
;MNLEFQATSEMYWWSAVITVLVDSVVAWLLIPRITQPLFLKLRNEIVLASVAFWGGLWGSVMASDFIWESCYQYVFSPAARWYWPLMEALLNGGVAWLFWWLALKISDRPVFNFLILGGLVSLPGHLWAMFARGIMDTPLLKNVSMESALTFGIFEFIFYWTLILSGAVLIHKIRFLAPKTSFIHGFTSFNQKRTT
;
A
#
# COMPACT_ATOMS: atom_id res chain seq x y z
N MET A 1 -23.28 -4.89 20.39
CA MET A 1 -22.27 -3.88 20.78
C MET A 1 -22.87 -2.52 20.41
N ASN A 2 -23.09 -1.62 21.37
CA ASN A 2 -23.65 -0.29 21.09
C ASN A 2 -22.59 0.53 20.34
N LEU A 3 -22.66 0.54 19.00
CA LEU A 3 -21.76 1.32 18.15
C LEU A 3 -22.23 2.77 18.13
N GLU A 4 -21.95 3.50 19.22
CA GLU A 4 -22.27 4.92 19.35
C GLU A 4 -21.23 5.84 18.69
N PHE A 5 -20.07 5.29 18.29
CA PHE A 5 -19.04 6.09 17.65
C PHE A 5 -19.42 6.46 16.22
N GLN A 6 -19.42 7.77 15.95
CA GLN A 6 -19.64 8.34 14.62
C GLN A 6 -18.45 9.23 14.31
N ALA A 7 -17.87 9.06 13.13
CA ALA A 7 -16.81 9.94 12.70
C ALA A 7 -17.39 11.31 12.32
N THR A 8 -16.57 12.36 12.42
CA THR A 8 -16.95 13.72 12.05
C THR A 8 -16.04 14.24 10.94
N SER A 9 -16.54 15.21 10.18
CA SER A 9 -15.75 15.89 9.16
C SER A 9 -14.47 16.53 9.74
N GLU A 10 -14.54 17.04 10.97
CA GLU A 10 -13.37 17.60 11.68
C GLU A 10 -12.29 16.54 11.92
N MET A 11 -12.67 15.32 12.31
CA MET A 11 -11.70 14.22 12.45
C MET A 11 -11.01 13.90 11.13
N TYR A 12 -11.75 13.89 10.02
CA TYR A 12 -11.19 13.64 8.69
C TYR A 12 -10.25 14.76 8.24
N TRP A 13 -10.59 16.03 8.49
CA TRP A 13 -9.70 17.15 8.20
C TRP A 13 -8.41 17.09 9.02
N TRP A 14 -8.49 16.83 10.32
CA TRP A 14 -7.30 16.66 11.15
C TRP A 14 -6.46 15.47 10.71
N SER A 15 -7.11 14.36 10.35
CA SER A 15 -6.42 13.17 9.83
C SER A 15 -5.70 13.50 8.53
N ALA A 16 -6.34 14.24 7.61
CA ALA A 16 -5.72 14.69 6.37
C ALA A 16 -4.48 15.57 6.62
N VAL A 17 -4.56 16.52 7.56
CA VAL A 17 -3.43 17.38 7.95
C VAL A 17 -2.29 16.56 8.55
N ILE A 18 -2.59 15.63 9.45
CA ILE A 18 -1.56 14.78 10.06
C ILE A 18 -0.90 13.91 8.99
N THR A 19 -1.70 13.28 8.13
CA THR A 19 -1.18 12.40 7.08
C THR A 19 -0.31 13.16 6.09
N VAL A 20 -0.71 14.35 5.61
CA VAL A 20 0.13 15.12 4.68
C VAL A 20 1.45 15.57 5.31
N LEU A 21 1.47 15.86 6.62
CA LEU A 21 2.71 16.18 7.34
C LEU A 21 3.63 14.97 7.41
N VAL A 22 3.09 13.80 7.76
CA VAL A 22 3.84 12.53 7.78
C VAL A 22 4.36 12.20 6.38
N ASP A 23 3.51 12.27 5.36
CA ASP A 23 3.86 12.00 3.96
C ASP A 23 4.96 12.93 3.48
N SER A 24 4.89 14.22 3.82
CA SER A 24 5.92 15.19 3.43
C SER A 24 7.27 14.82 4.02
N VAL A 25 7.32 14.41 5.29
CA VAL A 25 8.56 13.99 5.96
C VAL A 25 9.10 12.72 5.31
N VAL A 26 8.26 11.70 5.09
CA VAL A 26 8.73 10.43 4.53
C VAL A 26 9.11 10.57 3.06
N ALA A 27 8.33 11.31 2.26
CA ALA A 27 8.66 11.62 0.87
C ALA A 27 9.99 12.40 0.77
N TRP A 28 10.21 13.39 1.65
CA TRP A 28 11.48 14.10 1.74
C TRP A 28 12.66 13.16 2.04
N LEU A 29 12.44 12.08 2.81
CA LEU A 29 13.45 11.07 3.05
C LEU A 29 13.65 10.11 1.86
N LEU A 30 12.58 9.67 1.21
CA LEU A 30 12.65 8.64 0.16
C LEU A 30 13.10 9.18 -1.19
N ILE A 31 12.56 10.33 -1.64
CA ILE A 31 12.82 10.91 -2.95
C ILE A 31 14.32 11.04 -3.26
N PRO A 32 15.17 11.62 -2.40
CA PRO A 32 16.60 11.73 -2.68
C PRO A 32 17.36 10.40 -2.56
N ARG A 33 16.81 9.40 -1.85
CA ARG A 33 17.49 8.12 -1.58
C ARG A 33 17.20 7.06 -2.64
N ILE A 34 16.07 7.15 -3.33
CA ILE A 34 15.68 6.20 -4.38
C ILE A 34 15.96 6.84 -5.74
N THR A 35 17.16 6.61 -6.25
CA THR A 35 17.55 7.06 -7.58
C THR A 35 16.72 6.36 -8.67
N GLN A 36 16.56 6.98 -9.84
CA GLN A 36 15.85 6.37 -10.96
C GLN A 36 16.39 4.98 -11.34
N PRO A 37 17.72 4.71 -11.39
CA PRO A 37 18.24 3.36 -11.61
C PRO A 37 17.84 2.36 -10.53
N LEU A 38 17.74 2.78 -9.27
CA LEU A 38 17.23 1.91 -8.21
C LEU A 38 15.74 1.66 -8.39
N PHE A 39 14.94 2.70 -8.63
CA PHE A 39 13.49 2.58 -8.85
C PHE A 39 13.15 1.62 -10.00
N LEU A 40 13.90 1.65 -11.10
CA LEU A 40 13.78 0.69 -12.21
C LEU A 40 13.93 -0.77 -11.76
N LYS A 41 14.82 -1.03 -10.79
CA LYS A 41 15.06 -2.38 -10.25
C LYS A 41 13.99 -2.82 -9.24
N LEU A 42 13.23 -1.90 -8.67
CA LEU A 42 12.25 -2.19 -7.61
C LEU A 42 10.90 -2.72 -8.14
N ARG A 43 10.72 -2.92 -9.45
CA ARG A 43 9.43 -3.31 -10.04
C ARG A 43 8.75 -4.46 -9.29
N ASN A 44 9.46 -5.57 -9.13
CA ASN A 44 8.89 -6.79 -8.56
C ASN A 44 8.70 -6.63 -7.04
N GLU A 45 9.61 -5.94 -6.37
CA GLU A 45 9.52 -5.65 -4.94
C GLU A 45 8.35 -4.71 -4.61
N ILE A 46 8.06 -3.73 -5.47
CA ILE A 46 6.89 -2.84 -5.36
C ILE A 46 5.59 -3.66 -5.48
N VAL A 47 5.51 -4.56 -6.45
CA VAL A 47 4.33 -5.44 -6.62
C VAL A 47 4.16 -6.33 -5.39
N LEU A 48 5.22 -7.00 -4.93
CA LEU A 48 5.16 -7.88 -3.75
C LEU A 48 4.79 -7.12 -2.47
N ALA A 49 5.41 -5.95 -2.24
CA ALA A 49 5.09 -5.09 -1.10
C ALA A 49 3.64 -4.61 -1.15
N SER A 50 3.13 -4.26 -2.34
CA SER A 50 1.73 -3.85 -2.53
C SER A 50 0.76 -4.98 -2.21
N VAL A 51 0.97 -6.18 -2.76
CA VAL A 51 0.12 -7.36 -2.50
C VAL A 51 0.08 -7.66 -1.01
N ALA A 52 1.24 -7.69 -0.34
CA ALA A 52 1.32 -7.96 1.08
C ALA A 52 0.62 -6.86 1.92
N PHE A 53 0.86 -5.59 1.59
CA PHE A 53 0.28 -4.45 2.30
C PHE A 53 -1.24 -4.43 2.18
N TRP A 54 -1.78 -4.45 0.95
CA TRP A 54 -3.22 -4.36 0.73
C TRP A 54 -3.98 -5.60 1.21
N GLY A 55 -3.38 -6.78 1.07
CA GLY A 55 -3.95 -8.01 1.63
C GLY A 55 -4.02 -7.97 3.15
N GLY A 56 -2.98 -7.47 3.82
CA GLY A 56 -2.97 -7.27 5.27
C GLY A 56 -3.95 -6.20 5.74
N LEU A 57 -4.00 -5.06 5.05
CA LEU A 57 -4.91 -3.95 5.36
C LEU A 57 -6.37 -4.40 5.22
N TRP A 58 -6.77 -4.89 4.05
CA TRP A 58 -8.15 -5.34 3.84
C TRP A 58 -8.49 -6.58 4.65
N GLY A 59 -7.53 -7.46 4.91
CA GLY A 59 -7.70 -8.59 5.83
C GLY A 59 -8.06 -8.13 7.24
N SER A 60 -7.35 -7.13 7.77
CA SER A 60 -7.63 -6.58 9.11
C SER A 60 -8.94 -5.78 9.14
N VAL A 61 -9.23 -4.99 8.11
CA VAL A 61 -10.50 -4.25 7.95
C VAL A 61 -11.70 -5.20 7.92
N MET A 62 -11.63 -6.26 7.10
CA MET A 62 -12.72 -7.23 6.97
C MET A 62 -12.83 -8.18 8.18
N ALA A 63 -11.76 -8.38 8.94
CA ALA A 63 -11.80 -9.14 10.19
C ALA A 63 -12.38 -8.32 11.36
N SER A 64 -12.29 -6.99 11.32
CA SER A 64 -12.78 -6.11 12.40
C SER A 64 -14.30 -6.03 12.42
N ASP A 65 -14.92 -6.57 13.47
CA ASP A 65 -16.37 -6.47 13.65
C ASP A 65 -16.84 -5.03 13.82
N PHE A 66 -16.03 -4.16 14.45
CA PHE A 66 -16.35 -2.74 14.55
C PHE A 66 -16.50 -2.10 13.15
N ILE A 67 -15.51 -2.28 12.28
CA ILE A 67 -15.48 -1.68 10.94
C ILE A 67 -16.52 -2.33 10.01
N TRP A 68 -16.70 -3.65 10.14
CA TRP A 68 -17.71 -4.39 9.41
C TRP A 68 -19.12 -3.91 9.76
N GLU A 69 -19.47 -3.91 11.05
CA GLU A 69 -20.82 -3.61 11.51
C GLU A 69 -21.18 -2.13 11.35
N SER A 70 -20.20 -1.22 11.47
CA SER A 70 -20.47 0.23 11.39
C SER A 70 -20.44 0.80 9.97
N CYS A 71 -19.89 0.08 9.00
CA CYS A 71 -19.68 0.60 7.64
C CYS A 71 -19.83 -0.46 6.55
N TYR A 72 -18.98 -1.49 6.52
CA TYR A 72 -18.83 -2.33 5.33
C TYR A 72 -19.95 -3.35 5.09
N GLN A 73 -20.69 -3.76 6.12
CA GLN A 73 -21.84 -4.67 5.94
C GLN A 73 -22.96 -4.06 5.09
N TYR A 74 -23.03 -2.74 5.02
CA TYR A 74 -24.01 -2.03 4.19
C TYR A 74 -23.58 -1.94 2.72
N VAL A 75 -22.29 -2.13 2.45
CA VAL A 75 -21.71 -2.03 1.11
C VAL A 75 -21.44 -3.40 0.49
N PHE A 76 -21.09 -4.40 1.29
CA PHE A 76 -20.66 -5.71 0.83
C PHE A 76 -21.54 -6.84 1.37
N SER A 77 -21.59 -7.94 0.63
CA SER A 77 -22.20 -9.17 1.15
C SER A 77 -21.30 -9.81 2.22
N PRO A 78 -21.84 -10.58 3.18
CA PRO A 78 -21.03 -11.23 4.22
C PRO A 78 -19.90 -12.11 3.69
N ALA A 79 -20.08 -12.72 2.50
CA ALA A 79 -19.05 -13.52 1.85
C ALA A 79 -17.78 -12.70 1.49
N ALA A 80 -17.91 -11.38 1.30
CA ALA A 80 -16.80 -10.50 0.97
C ALA A 80 -15.70 -10.52 2.02
N ARG A 81 -16.02 -10.81 3.29
CA ARG A 81 -15.02 -10.91 4.36
C ARG A 81 -13.89 -11.90 4.04
N TRP A 82 -14.17 -12.92 3.22
CA TRP A 82 -13.23 -13.98 2.89
C TRP A 82 -12.46 -13.76 1.58
N TYR A 83 -13.13 -13.27 0.54
CA TYR A 83 -12.50 -13.13 -0.78
C TYR A 83 -12.00 -11.72 -1.09
N TRP A 84 -12.59 -10.69 -0.47
CA TRP A 84 -12.24 -9.29 -0.75
C TRP A 84 -10.78 -8.97 -0.44
N PRO A 85 -10.19 -9.42 0.69
CA PRO A 85 -8.78 -9.15 0.98
C PRO A 85 -7.83 -9.70 -0.10
N LEU A 86 -8.08 -10.92 -0.59
CA LEU A 86 -7.26 -11.52 -1.65
C LEU A 86 -7.47 -10.79 -2.98
N MET A 87 -8.72 -10.45 -3.31
CA MET A 87 -9.04 -9.73 -4.54
C MET A 87 -8.35 -8.36 -4.58
N GLU A 88 -8.46 -7.58 -3.49
CA GLU A 88 -7.81 -6.28 -3.35
C GLU A 88 -6.28 -6.39 -3.36
N ALA A 89 -5.72 -7.42 -2.72
CA ALA A 89 -4.28 -7.67 -2.77
C ALA A 89 -3.77 -7.86 -4.20
N LEU A 90 -4.45 -8.72 -4.98
CA LEU A 90 -4.06 -9.00 -6.37
C LEU A 90 -4.30 -7.80 -7.29
N LEU A 91 -5.46 -7.14 -7.15
CA LEU A 91 -5.79 -5.92 -7.90
C LEU A 91 -4.73 -4.85 -7.68
N ASN A 92 -4.38 -4.56 -6.42
CA ASN A 92 -3.40 -3.54 -6.09
C ASN A 92 -1.96 -3.96 -6.43
N GLY A 93 -1.67 -5.26 -6.55
CA GLY A 93 -0.44 -5.74 -7.19
C GLY A 93 -0.35 -5.32 -8.66
N GLY A 94 -1.45 -5.44 -9.40
CA GLY A 94 -1.56 -4.95 -10.78
C GLY A 94 -1.47 -3.43 -10.89
N VAL A 95 -2.16 -2.71 -10.01
CA VAL A 95 -2.08 -1.24 -9.92
C VAL A 95 -0.65 -0.79 -9.60
N ALA A 96 0.05 -1.46 -8.69
CA ALA A 96 1.44 -1.15 -8.35
C ALA A 96 2.38 -1.31 -9.55
N TRP A 97 2.18 -2.36 -10.34
CA TRP A 97 2.92 -2.53 -11.60
C TRP A 97 2.63 -1.41 -12.59
N LEU A 98 1.35 -1.04 -12.75
CA LEU A 98 0.93 0.06 -13.62
C LEU A 98 1.55 1.39 -13.17
N PHE A 99 1.55 1.68 -11.87
CA PHE A 99 2.14 2.90 -11.32
C PHE A 99 3.64 2.95 -11.47
N TRP A 100 4.34 1.84 -11.25
CA TRP A 100 5.76 1.76 -11.54
C TRP A 100 6.03 2.14 -13.01
N TRP A 101 5.25 1.61 -13.95
CA TRP A 101 5.40 1.92 -15.37
C TRP A 101 5.06 3.37 -15.69
N LEU A 102 3.92 3.90 -15.22
CA LEU A 102 3.49 5.28 -15.45
C LEU A 102 4.45 6.30 -14.82
N ALA A 103 4.92 6.04 -13.60
CA ALA A 103 5.81 6.93 -12.87
C ALA A 103 7.12 7.18 -13.63
N LEU A 104 7.62 6.18 -14.36
CA LEU A 104 8.79 6.27 -15.22
C LEU A 104 8.53 7.04 -16.54
N LYS A 105 7.27 7.25 -16.92
CA LYS A 105 6.86 7.92 -18.16
C LYS A 105 6.49 9.38 -17.98
N ILE A 106 6.06 9.79 -16.79
CA ILE A 106 5.57 11.15 -16.53
C ILE A 106 6.70 12.18 -16.49
N SER A 107 7.76 11.91 -15.73
CA SER A 107 8.91 12.82 -15.57
C SER A 107 10.15 12.09 -15.04
N ASP A 108 11.26 12.81 -14.86
CA ASP A 108 12.51 12.32 -14.26
C ASP A 108 12.44 12.10 -12.73
N ARG A 109 11.27 12.29 -12.11
CA ARG A 109 11.03 12.11 -10.67
C ARG A 109 10.10 10.92 -10.40
N PRO A 110 10.51 9.68 -10.70
CA PRO A 110 9.62 8.52 -10.64
C PRO A 110 9.07 8.24 -9.24
N VAL A 111 9.85 8.49 -8.17
CA VAL A 111 9.36 8.33 -6.79
C VAL A 111 8.20 9.28 -6.50
N PHE A 112 8.37 10.56 -6.82
CA PHE A 112 7.32 11.56 -6.62
C PHE A 112 6.07 11.22 -7.44
N ASN A 113 6.25 10.90 -8.74
CA ASN A 113 5.13 10.51 -9.60
C ASN A 113 4.38 9.29 -9.06
N PHE A 114 5.11 8.28 -8.59
CA PHE A 114 4.52 7.07 -8.01
C PHE A 114 3.65 7.38 -6.79
N LEU A 115 4.13 8.26 -5.89
CA LEU A 115 3.38 8.66 -4.70
C LEU A 115 2.11 9.44 -5.07
N ILE A 116 2.20 10.38 -6.03
CA ILE A 116 1.04 11.14 -6.50
C ILE A 116 0.00 10.24 -7.18
N LEU A 117 0.43 9.32 -8.05
CA LEU A 117 -0.46 8.30 -8.63
C LEU A 117 -1.14 7.47 -7.53
N GLY A 118 -0.37 7.13 -6.49
CA GLY A 118 -0.85 6.48 -5.29
C GLY A 118 -1.99 7.23 -4.62
N GLY A 119 -1.84 8.54 -4.38
CA GLY A 119 -2.92 9.35 -3.81
C GLY A 119 -4.16 9.43 -4.69
N LEU A 120 -3.97 9.64 -5.99
CA LEU A 120 -5.09 9.86 -6.93
C LEU A 120 -5.95 8.61 -7.15
N VAL A 121 -5.41 7.40 -6.98
CA VAL A 121 -6.20 6.17 -7.15
C VAL A 121 -7.17 5.91 -6.01
N SER A 122 -7.08 6.65 -4.91
CA SER A 122 -8.14 6.67 -3.91
C SER A 122 -9.48 7.10 -4.51
N LEU A 123 -9.48 8.04 -5.47
CA LEU A 123 -10.68 8.72 -5.92
C LEU A 123 -11.70 7.79 -6.59
N PRO A 124 -11.36 6.94 -7.59
CA PRO A 124 -12.36 6.10 -8.24
C PRO A 124 -13.09 5.18 -7.27
N GLY A 125 -12.36 4.55 -6.33
CA GLY A 125 -12.94 3.64 -5.33
C GLY A 125 -13.85 4.38 -4.33
N HIS A 126 -13.39 5.52 -3.81
CA HIS A 126 -14.17 6.32 -2.87
C HIS A 126 -15.43 6.89 -3.53
N LEU A 127 -15.31 7.48 -4.72
CA LEU A 127 -16.45 8.03 -5.45
C LEU A 127 -17.47 6.93 -5.79
N TRP A 128 -17.01 5.74 -6.18
CA TRP A 128 -17.91 4.60 -6.38
C TRP A 128 -18.62 4.19 -5.08
N ALA A 129 -17.92 4.09 -3.96
CA ALA A 129 -18.53 3.75 -2.68
C ALA A 129 -19.54 4.81 -2.21
N MET A 130 -19.23 6.10 -2.39
CA MET A 130 -20.10 7.22 -2.04
C MET A 130 -21.35 7.25 -2.90
N PHE A 131 -21.21 7.25 -4.23
CA PHE A 131 -22.35 7.47 -5.14
C PHE A 131 -23.11 6.21 -5.50
N ALA A 132 -22.44 5.07 -5.66
CA ALA A 132 -23.10 3.83 -6.09
C ALA A 132 -23.54 2.95 -4.93
N ARG A 133 -22.94 3.10 -3.74
CA ARG A 133 -23.19 2.25 -2.57
C ARG A 133 -23.69 2.99 -1.34
N GLY A 134 -23.78 4.32 -1.37
CA GLY A 134 -24.29 5.12 -0.26
C GLY A 134 -23.45 4.97 1.01
N ILE A 135 -22.14 4.76 0.91
CA ILE A 135 -21.28 4.51 2.08
C ILE A 135 -21.33 5.66 3.10
N MET A 136 -21.63 6.87 2.64
CA MET A 136 -21.79 8.04 3.50
C MET A 136 -23.01 7.94 4.42
N ASP A 137 -24.02 7.15 4.09
CA ASP A 137 -25.23 6.99 4.93
C ASP A 137 -25.07 5.92 6.02
N THR A 138 -23.88 5.32 6.13
CA THR A 138 -23.60 4.29 7.14
C THR A 138 -23.50 4.88 8.55
N PRO A 139 -23.74 4.07 9.61
CA PRO A 139 -23.63 4.53 10.99
C PRO A 139 -22.33 5.28 11.30
N LEU A 140 -21.19 4.83 10.78
CA LEU A 140 -19.89 5.44 11.01
C LEU A 140 -19.73 6.81 10.32
N LEU A 141 -20.29 6.99 9.11
CA LEU A 141 -19.92 8.08 8.20
C LEU A 141 -21.02 9.12 7.95
N LYS A 142 -22.23 8.94 8.47
CA LYS A 142 -23.39 9.83 8.21
C LYS A 142 -23.22 11.32 8.52
N ASN A 143 -22.22 11.70 9.32
CA ASN A 143 -21.92 13.10 9.65
C ASN A 143 -20.61 13.61 9.02
N VAL A 144 -20.02 12.83 8.12
CA VAL A 144 -18.78 13.17 7.41
C VAL A 144 -19.13 13.83 6.08
N SER A 145 -18.48 14.93 5.76
CA SER A 145 -18.62 15.58 4.45
C SER A 145 -17.81 14.82 3.41
N MET A 146 -18.31 14.75 2.17
CA MET A 146 -17.61 14.07 1.07
C MET A 146 -16.23 14.69 0.82
N GLU A 147 -16.11 16.00 0.91
CA GLU A 147 -14.86 16.73 0.69
C GLU A 147 -13.79 16.34 1.71
N SER A 148 -14.18 16.24 2.98
CA SER A 148 -13.26 15.84 4.05
C SER A 148 -12.79 14.39 3.88
N ALA A 149 -13.72 13.48 3.53
CA ALA A 149 -13.42 12.09 3.28
C ALA A 149 -12.52 11.88 2.05
N LEU A 150 -12.81 12.55 0.94
CA LEU A 150 -12.00 12.47 -0.29
C LEU A 150 -10.61 13.08 -0.09
N THR A 151 -10.51 14.22 0.60
CA THR A 151 -9.21 14.85 0.86
C THR A 151 -8.34 13.98 1.75
N PHE A 152 -8.92 13.43 2.82
CA PHE A 152 -8.23 12.45 3.65
C PHE A 152 -7.82 11.22 2.83
N GLY A 153 -8.72 10.66 2.01
CA GLY A 153 -8.44 9.47 1.19
C GLY A 153 -7.25 9.66 0.24
N ILE A 154 -7.07 10.85 -0.34
CA ILE A 154 -5.89 11.14 -1.17
C ILE A 154 -4.61 11.01 -0.34
N PHE A 155 -4.53 11.69 0.81
CA PHE A 155 -3.32 11.68 1.64
C PHE A 155 -3.09 10.31 2.29
N GLU A 156 -4.15 9.67 2.79
CA GLU A 156 -4.08 8.31 3.32
C GLU A 156 -3.48 7.33 2.29
N PHE A 157 -3.87 7.46 1.02
CA PHE A 157 -3.29 6.62 -0.01
C PHE A 157 -1.83 7.01 -0.33
N ILE A 158 -1.46 8.29 -0.36
CA ILE A 158 -0.05 8.69 -0.49
C ILE A 158 0.79 8.02 0.61
N PHE A 159 0.28 8.03 1.85
CA PHE A 159 0.91 7.34 2.98
C PHE A 159 1.07 5.84 2.74
N TYR A 160 0.00 5.15 2.32
CA TYR A 160 0.04 3.72 2.01
C TYR A 160 1.06 3.39 0.92
N TRP A 161 1.07 4.16 -0.17
CA TRP A 161 2.02 3.95 -1.28
C TRP A 161 3.46 4.29 -0.88
N THR A 162 3.64 5.19 0.09
CA THR A 162 4.93 5.48 0.72
C THR A 162 5.43 4.29 1.55
N LEU A 163 4.56 3.65 2.34
CA LEU A 163 4.89 2.44 3.09
C LEU A 163 5.23 1.28 2.15
N ILE A 164 4.46 1.10 1.08
CA ILE A 164 4.71 0.09 0.04
C ILE A 164 6.10 0.29 -0.59
N LEU A 165 6.42 1.52 -1.00
CA LEU A 165 7.71 1.81 -1.61
C LEU A 165 8.88 1.60 -0.62
N SER A 166 8.69 1.98 0.64
CA SER A 166 9.67 1.73 1.71
C SER A 166 9.91 0.23 1.92
N GLY A 167 8.82 -0.55 1.96
CA GLY A 167 8.85 -2.00 2.03
C GLY A 167 9.57 -2.62 0.83
N ALA A 168 9.31 -2.12 -0.37
CA ALA A 168 9.99 -2.58 -1.59
C ALA A 168 11.50 -2.37 -1.52
N VAL A 169 11.96 -1.21 -1.04
CA VAL A 169 13.39 -0.93 -0.82
C VAL A 169 13.98 -1.89 0.22
N LEU A 170 13.26 -2.18 1.30
CA LEU A 170 13.71 -3.11 2.33
C LEU A 170 13.84 -4.54 1.77
N ILE A 171 12.82 -5.03 1.05
CA ILE A 171 12.86 -6.34 0.38
C ILE A 171 14.06 -6.42 -0.58
N HIS A 172 14.27 -5.37 -1.37
CA HIS A 172 15.41 -5.31 -2.29
C HIS A 172 16.74 -5.40 -1.54
N LYS A 173 16.90 -4.62 -0.46
CA LYS A 173 18.11 -4.67 0.38
C LYS A 173 18.33 -6.05 0.97
N ILE A 174 17.30 -6.71 1.51
CA ILE A 174 17.41 -8.05 2.07
C ILE A 174 17.87 -9.05 1.00
N ARG A 175 17.30 -9.00 -0.22
CA ARG A 175 17.65 -9.91 -1.32
C ARG A 175 19.08 -9.75 -1.82
N PHE A 176 19.61 -8.52 -1.86
CA PHE A 176 20.87 -8.21 -2.54
C PHE A 176 22.03 -7.84 -1.60
N LEU A 177 21.76 -7.55 -0.33
CA LEU A 177 22.80 -7.31 0.70
C LEU A 177 22.96 -8.48 1.68
N ALA A 178 22.06 -9.48 1.67
CA ALA A 178 22.33 -10.73 2.37
C ALA A 178 23.62 -11.34 1.77
N PRO A 179 24.65 -11.63 2.58
CA PRO A 179 25.83 -12.30 2.08
C PRO A 179 25.37 -13.57 1.37
N LYS A 180 25.79 -13.76 0.11
CA LYS A 180 25.76 -15.08 -0.50
C LYS A 180 26.62 -15.94 0.42
N THR A 181 25.99 -16.69 1.32
CA THR A 181 26.68 -17.73 2.06
C THR A 181 27.22 -18.65 0.98
N SER A 182 28.53 -18.55 0.74
CA SER A 182 29.31 -19.47 -0.06
C SER A 182 29.34 -20.80 0.69
N PHE A 183 28.19 -21.45 0.79
CA PHE A 183 28.09 -22.82 1.22
C PHE A 183 28.16 -23.65 -0.07
N ILE A 184 29.09 -24.61 -0.08
CA ILE A 184 29.36 -25.56 -1.17
C ILE A 184 30.29 -25.03 -2.28
N HIS A 185 31.57 -24.84 -1.96
CA HIS A 185 32.68 -25.16 -2.88
C HIS A 185 33.94 -25.54 -2.06
N GLY A 186 33.79 -26.55 -1.22
CA GLY A 186 34.87 -27.07 -0.36
C GLY A 186 35.01 -28.59 -0.39
N PHE A 187 34.61 -29.26 -1.49
CA PHE A 187 34.68 -30.72 -1.59
C PHE A 187 35.14 -31.22 -2.96
N THR A 188 36.15 -30.60 -3.57
CA THR A 188 36.82 -31.16 -4.76
C THR A 188 38.29 -30.72 -4.84
N SER A 189 39.13 -31.13 -3.89
CA SER A 189 40.59 -31.29 -4.13
C SER A 189 41.30 -31.96 -2.95
N PHE A 190 40.99 -33.22 -2.69
CA PHE A 190 41.85 -34.04 -1.82
C PHE A 190 41.86 -35.50 -2.29
N ASN A 191 42.24 -35.75 -3.55
CA ASN A 191 42.66 -37.10 -3.94
C ASN A 191 43.49 -37.17 -5.23
N GLN A 192 44.57 -36.39 -5.30
CA GLN A 192 45.57 -36.61 -6.35
C GLN A 192 46.98 -36.40 -5.81
N LYS A 193 47.43 -37.33 -4.96
CA LYS A 193 48.86 -37.62 -4.70
C LYS A 193 48.97 -38.86 -3.82
N ARG A 194 49.00 -40.04 -4.44
CA ARG A 194 49.73 -41.25 -3.98
C ARG A 194 49.51 -42.36 -5.01
N THR A 195 50.50 -42.58 -5.85
CA THR A 195 51.02 -43.90 -6.28
C THR A 195 52.20 -43.63 -7.21
N THR A 196 53.39 -43.59 -6.62
CA THR A 196 54.61 -44.13 -7.21
C THR A 196 54.65 -45.63 -6.95
#